data_AF-A0A5N5Q7B3-F1
#
_entry.id   AF-A0A5N5Q7B3-F1
#
_cell.length_a   1.000
_cell.length_b   1.000
_cell.length_c   1.000
_cell.angle_alpha   90.00
_cell.angle_beta   90.00
_cell.angle_gamma   90.00
#
_symmetry.space_group_name_H-M   'P 1'
#
loop_
_entity.id
_entity.type
_entity.pdbx_description
1 polymer ?
#
loop_
_entity_poly.entity_id
_entity_poly.type
_entity_poly.pdbx_seq_one_letter_code
_entity_poly.pdbx_strand_id
1 'polypeptide(L)'
;MECGDESTCCRTKRDYLDIRTRVRMATHTALDGDLNRTWASVSLEAKQMVTSAALSQYPYLHRFPNNWAAVEMMRRLLRNKRDTIQNKQDRKKGTKNTGKH
;
A
#
# COMPACT_ATOMS: atom_id res chain seq x y z
N MET A 1 -5.09 24.69 22.93
CA MET A 1 -5.05 23.54 21.99
C MET A 1 -3.90 23.84 21.04
N GLU A 2 -2.66 23.64 21.51
CA GLU A 2 -1.47 23.96 20.72
C GLU A 2 -1.30 22.90 19.65
N CYS A 3 -1.32 23.33 18.38
CA CYS A 3 -0.90 22.52 17.26
C CYS A 3 0.55 22.11 17.51
N GLY A 4 0.81 20.81 17.60
CA GLY A 4 2.14 20.28 17.88
C GLY A 4 3.19 20.84 16.91
N ASP A 5 4.36 21.18 17.47
CA ASP A 5 5.52 21.73 16.78
C ASP A 5 5.78 21.06 15.42
N GLU A 6 6.26 21.86 14.45
CA GLU A 6 6.62 21.45 13.09
C GLU A 6 7.53 20.20 13.09
N SER A 7 8.42 20.08 14.08
CA SER A 7 9.27 18.92 14.35
C SER A 7 8.50 17.60 14.58
N THR A 8 7.34 17.66 15.24
CA THR A 8 6.45 16.50 15.47
C THR A 8 5.73 16.10 14.19
N CYS A 9 5.38 17.08 13.36
CA CYS A 9 4.79 16.84 12.03
C CYS A 9 5.79 16.13 11.10
N CYS A 10 7.05 16.57 11.09
CA CYS A 10 8.11 15.95 10.28
C CYS A 10 8.40 14.50 10.71
N ARG A 11 8.42 14.24 12.02
CA ARG A 11 8.66 12.89 12.58
C ARG A 11 7.54 11.91 12.23
N THR A 12 6.28 12.32 12.43
CA THR A 12 5.11 11.48 12.13
C THR A 12 4.98 11.18 10.62
N LYS A 13 5.33 12.13 9.76
CA LYS A 13 5.40 11.91 8.31
C LYS A 13 6.48 10.89 7.93
N ARG A 14 7.66 10.94 8.55
CA ARG A 14 8.75 9.97 8.30
C ARG A 14 8.32 8.58 8.75
N ASP A 15 7.79 8.44 9.97
CA ASP A 15 7.30 7.17 10.51
C ASP A 15 6.23 6.55 9.59
N TYR A 16 5.29 7.37 9.08
CA TYR A 16 4.29 6.93 8.11
C TYR A 16 4.92 6.38 6.83
N LEU A 17 5.92 7.06 6.26
CA LEU A 17 6.59 6.64 5.03
C LEU A 17 7.39 5.34 5.24
N ASP A 18 8.02 5.18 6.39
CA ASP A 18 8.80 3.99 6.74
C ASP A 18 7.89 2.78 6.93
N ILE A 19 6.78 2.94 7.67
CA ILE A 19 5.75 1.90 7.82
C ILE A 19 5.18 1.52 6.45
N ARG A 20 4.83 2.51 5.63
CA ARG A 20 4.28 2.26 4.29
C ARG A 20 5.27 1.50 3.40
N THR A 21 6.55 1.84 3.47
CA THR A 21 7.60 1.17 2.71
C THR A 21 7.76 -0.28 3.17
N ARG A 22 7.75 -0.52 4.48
CA ARG A 22 7.80 -1.87 5.04
C ARG A 22 6.59 -2.71 4.61
N VAL A 23 5.38 -2.18 4.74
CA VAL A 23 4.16 -2.86 4.30
C VAL A 23 4.25 -3.21 2.81
N ARG A 24 4.78 -2.31 1.98
CA ARG A 24 4.97 -2.58 0.55
C ARG A 24 5.95 -3.72 0.29
N MET A 25 7.11 -3.73 0.96
CA MET A 25 8.10 -4.80 0.81
C MET A 25 7.54 -6.14 1.29
N ALA A 26 6.91 -6.17 2.47
CA ALA A 26 6.27 -7.37 2.99
C ALA A 26 5.17 -7.88 2.07
N THR A 27 4.36 -6.98 1.49
CA THR A 27 3.33 -7.35 0.50
C THR A 27 3.95 -7.95 -0.75
N HIS A 28 5.06 -7.38 -1.24
CA HIS A 28 5.77 -7.92 -2.39
C HIS A 28 6.30 -9.32 -2.11
N THR A 29 6.87 -9.56 -0.93
CA THR A 29 7.34 -10.90 -0.53
C THR A 29 6.18 -11.87 -0.37
N ALA A 30 5.10 -11.48 0.31
CA ALA A 30 3.96 -12.36 0.61
C ALA A 30 3.13 -12.75 -0.64
N LEU A 31 3.30 -12.04 -1.75
CA LEU A 31 2.59 -12.28 -3.00
C LEU A 31 3.52 -12.66 -4.15
N ASP A 32 4.78 -13.03 -3.86
CA ASP A 32 5.78 -13.38 -4.88
C ASP A 32 5.95 -12.30 -5.97
N GLY A 33 5.82 -11.03 -5.57
CA GLY A 33 5.88 -9.86 -6.44
C GLY A 33 4.58 -9.53 -7.19
N ASP A 34 3.56 -10.37 -7.12
CA ASP A 34 2.26 -10.14 -7.78
C ASP A 34 1.37 -9.18 -7.00
N LEU A 35 1.59 -7.88 -7.21
CA LEU A 35 0.78 -6.80 -6.66
C LEU A 35 -0.51 -6.50 -7.46
N ASN A 36 -0.86 -7.31 -8.46
CA ASN A 36 -2.04 -7.08 -9.30
C ASN A 36 -3.30 -7.76 -8.75
N ARG A 37 -3.16 -8.44 -7.62
CA ARG A 37 -4.26 -9.12 -6.94
C ARG A 37 -5.26 -8.14 -6.35
N THR A 38 -6.51 -8.55 -6.33
CA THR A 38 -7.54 -7.83 -5.57
C THR A 38 -7.41 -8.14 -4.09
N TRP A 39 -7.86 -7.24 -3.22
CA TRP A 39 -7.89 -7.50 -1.79
C TRP A 39 -8.63 -8.80 -1.42
N ALA A 40 -9.71 -9.10 -2.16
CA ALA A 40 -10.50 -10.31 -1.97
C ALA A 40 -9.73 -11.58 -2.34
N SER A 41 -8.85 -11.52 -3.35
CA SER A 41 -8.06 -12.67 -3.80
C SER A 41 -6.77 -12.91 -3.00
N VAL A 42 -6.45 -12.06 -2.02
CA VAL A 42 -5.30 -12.27 -1.14
C VAL A 42 -5.69 -13.22 -0.01
N SER A 43 -4.87 -14.27 0.21
CA SER A 43 -5.08 -15.26 1.28
C SER A 43 -5.00 -14.62 2.67
N LEU A 44 -5.65 -15.26 3.65
CA LEU A 44 -5.55 -14.81 5.05
C LEU A 44 -4.11 -14.90 5.56
N GLU A 45 -3.39 -15.95 5.17
CA GLU A 45 -1.98 -16.14 5.52
C GLU A 45 -1.10 -14.99 4.99
N ALA A 46 -1.25 -14.60 3.73
CA ALA A 46 -0.50 -13.48 3.17
C ALA A 46 -0.83 -12.16 3.89
N LYS A 47 -2.10 -11.94 4.26
CA LYS A 47 -2.51 -10.77 5.08
C LYS A 47 -1.82 -10.80 6.44
N GLN A 48 -1.82 -11.94 7.12
CA GLN A 48 -1.19 -12.12 8.43
C GLN A 48 0.32 -11.96 8.39
N MET A 49 0.99 -12.49 7.35
CA MET A 49 2.44 -12.29 7.16
C MET A 49 2.78 -10.79 7.07
N VAL A 50 2.04 -10.03 6.25
CA VAL A 50 2.27 -8.60 6.08
C VAL A 50 2.01 -7.82 7.37
N THR A 51 0.88 -8.09 8.05
CA THR A 51 0.55 -7.37 9.30
C THR A 51 1.49 -7.73 10.44
N SER A 52 1.94 -8.98 10.53
CA SER A 52 2.90 -9.43 11.55
C SER A 52 4.29 -8.82 11.29
N ALA A 53 4.72 -8.78 10.03
CA ALA A 53 5.99 -8.16 9.64
C ALA A 53 6.02 -6.63 9.85
N ALA A 54 4.86 -5.98 9.83
CA ALA A 54 4.73 -4.56 10.17
C ALA A 54 4.69 -4.35 11.70
N LEU A 55 3.96 -5.18 12.44
CA LEU A 55 3.87 -5.10 13.91
C LEU A 55 5.22 -5.35 14.58
N SER A 56 5.98 -6.35 14.10
CA SER A 56 7.28 -6.69 14.69
C SER A 56 8.29 -5.56 14.61
N GLN A 57 8.21 -4.72 13.57
CA GLN A 57 9.11 -3.61 13.37
C GLN A 57 8.58 -2.29 13.94
N TYR A 58 7.26 -2.11 13.97
CA TYR A 58 6.62 -0.89 14.45
C TYR A 58 5.57 -1.21 15.53
N PRO A 59 6.00 -1.39 16.79
CA PRO A 59 5.10 -1.69 17.91
C PRO A 59 4.00 -0.64 18.12
N TYR A 60 4.22 0.60 17.67
CA TYR A 60 3.19 1.65 17.63
C TYR A 60 1.89 1.18 16.95
N LEU A 61 1.99 0.25 15.99
CA LEU A 61 0.84 -0.29 15.28
C LEU A 61 -0.11 -1.12 16.17
N HIS A 62 0.33 -1.57 17.36
CA HIS A 62 -0.54 -2.23 18.34
C HIS A 62 -1.70 -1.34 18.82
N ARG A 63 -1.58 -0.01 18.66
CA ARG A 63 -2.67 0.94 18.97
C ARG A 63 -3.85 0.81 18.01
N PHE A 64 -3.65 0.22 16.84
CA PHE A 64 -4.71 -0.02 15.87
C PHE A 64 -5.25 -1.45 16.03
N PRO A 65 -6.54 -1.62 16.38
CA PRO A 65 -7.15 -2.94 16.48
C PRO A 65 -6.92 -3.76 15.21
N ASN A 66 -6.49 -5.01 15.38
CA ASN A 66 -6.18 -5.94 14.28
C ASN A 66 -5.15 -5.40 13.27
N ASN A 67 -4.31 -4.44 13.67
CA ASN A 67 -3.39 -3.73 12.78
C ASN A 67 -4.08 -3.17 11.52
N TRP A 68 -5.26 -2.56 11.71
CA TRP A 68 -6.07 -1.96 10.65
C TRP A 68 -5.25 -1.02 9.74
N ALA A 69 -4.29 -0.29 10.31
CA ALA A 69 -3.42 0.61 9.54
C ALA A 69 -2.60 -0.13 8.46
N ALA A 70 -1.95 -1.26 8.80
CA ALA A 70 -1.20 -2.03 7.81
C ALA A 70 -2.12 -2.66 6.75
N VAL A 71 -3.30 -3.11 7.16
CA VAL A 71 -4.34 -3.64 6.25
C VAL A 71 -4.75 -2.60 5.21
N GLU A 72 -5.05 -1.38 5.64
CA GLU A 72 -5.43 -0.29 4.74
C GLU A 72 -4.29 0.12 3.80
N MET A 73 -3.04 0.15 4.30
CA MET A 73 -1.89 0.40 3.45
C MET A 73 -1.74 -0.68 2.36
N MET A 74 -1.90 -1.95 2.71
CA MET A 74 -1.87 -3.07 1.75
C MET A 74 -3.01 -2.95 0.71
N ARG A 75 -4.24 -2.65 1.15
CA ARG A 75 -5.39 -2.42 0.25
C ARG A 75 -5.12 -1.34 -0.79
N ARG A 76 -4.58 -0.20 -0.35
CA ARG A 76 -4.24 0.93 -1.23
C ARG A 76 -3.15 0.58 -2.23
N LEU A 77 -2.15 -0.20 -1.82
CA LEU A 77 -1.08 -0.67 -2.71
C LEU A 77 -1.64 -1.51 -3.85
N LEU A 78 -2.52 -2.46 -3.54
CA LEU A 78 -3.16 -3.35 -4.53
C LEU A 78 -4.09 -2.57 -5.47
N ARG A 79 -4.82 -1.57 -4.96
CA ARG A 79 -5.69 -0.71 -5.78
C ARG A 79 -4.90 0.16 -6.77
N ASN A 80 -3.85 0.86 -6.29
CA ASN A 80 -3.08 1.79 -7.10
C ASN A 80 -2.38 1.11 -8.29
N LYS A 81 -1.90 -0.13 -8.13
CA LYS A 81 -1.29 -0.90 -9.21
C LYS A 81 -2.31 -1.30 -10.27
N ARG A 82 -3.51 -1.74 -9.87
CA ARG A 82 -4.62 -2.07 -10.79
C ARG A 82 -5.02 -0.86 -11.64
N ASP A 83 -5.26 0.27 -10.99
CA ASP A 83 -5.68 1.50 -11.67
C ASP A 83 -4.56 2.02 -12.60
N THR A 84 -3.28 1.85 -12.22
CA THR A 84 -2.13 2.16 -13.09
C THR A 84 -2.07 1.27 -14.32
N ILE A 85 -2.37 -0.02 -14.20
CA ILE A 85 -2.39 -0.96 -15.34
C ILE A 85 -3.54 -0.63 -16.28
N GLN A 86 -4.74 -0.40 -15.74
CA GLN A 86 -5.90 -0.01 -16.52
C GLN A 86 -5.62 1.29 -17.30
N ASN A 87 -5.12 2.32 -16.62
CA ASN A 87 -4.73 3.59 -17.25
C ASN A 87 -3.65 3.40 -18.34
N LYS A 88 -2.70 2.47 -18.17
CA LYS A 88 -1.69 2.16 -19.20
C LYS A 88 -2.30 1.44 -20.41
N GLN A 89 -3.26 0.54 -20.19
CA GLN A 89 -3.97 -0.13 -21.29
C GLN A 89 -4.85 0.85 -22.06
N ASP A 90 -5.57 1.72 -21.37
CA ASP A 90 -6.44 2.73 -22.00
C ASP A 90 -5.63 3.74 -22.82
N ARG A 91 -4.46 4.17 -22.32
CA ARG A 91 -3.52 5.01 -23.09
C ARG A 91 -3.08 4.32 -24.38
N LYS A 92 -2.73 3.03 -24.35
CA LYS A 92 -2.35 2.27 -25.56
C LYS A 92 -3.51 2.13 -26.55
N LYS A 93 -4.75 2.11 -26.07
CA LYS A 93 -5.96 2.01 -26.91
C LYS A 93 -6.27 3.35 -27.58
N GLY A 94 -6.05 4.47 -26.90
CA GLY A 94 -6.24 5.83 -27.44
C GLY A 94 -5.27 6.19 -28.57
N THR A 95 -4.03 5.69 -28.57
CA THR A 95 -3.05 5.99 -29.63
C THR A 95 -3.35 5.30 -30.96
N LYS A 96 -4.25 4.30 -30.99
CA LYS A 96 -4.62 3.59 -32.23
C LYS A 96 -5.66 4.31 -33.08
N ASN A 97 -6.26 5.40 -32.60
CA ASN A 97 -7.37 6.08 -33.28
C ASN A 97 -7.07 7.48 -33.83
N THR A 98 -5.82 7.96 -33.81
CA THR A 98 -5.45 9.28 -34.38
C THR A 98 -4.85 9.20 -35.79
N GLY A 99 -5.11 8.12 -36.53
CA GLY A 99 -4.69 7.95 -37.92
C GLY A 99 -5.86 7.84 -38.88
N LYS A 100 -6.78 8.80 -38.87
CA LYS A 100 -7.77 9.01 -39.95
C LYS A 100 -8.29 10.45 -39.92
N HIS A 101 -7.61 11.34 -40.63
CA HIS A 101 -8.17 12.11 -41.74
C HIS A 101 -7.08 12.95 -42.40
#